data_AF-A0A9D6IEY4-F1
#
_entry.id   AF-A0A9D6IEY4-F1
#
_cell.length_a   1.000
_cell.length_b   1.000
_cell.length_c   1.000
_cell.angle_alpha   90.00
_cell.angle_beta   90.00
_cell.angle_gamma   90.00
#
_symmetry.space_group_name_H-M   'P 1'
#
loop_
_entity.id
_entity.type
_entity.pdbx_description
1 polymer ?
#
loop_
_entity_poly.entity_id
_entity_poly.type
_entity_poly.pdbx_seq_one_letter_code
_entity_poly.pdbx_strand_id
1 'polypeptide(L)'
;MDVKIIDRGRGPEIAGTRITVYDIWDYARHGHHHTYIAALLNLSSMQVQAALDYIEAHKDEVLADYQRILERAKEPYPPDVQAKVDAIRAKYKDLWADRRKKAQEDANACDHGG
;
A
#
# COMPACT_ATOMS: atom_id res chain seq x y z
N MET A 1 -6.25 2.70 -24.26
CA MET A 1 -6.01 3.89 -23.42
C MET A 1 -4.55 3.85 -23.03
N ASP A 2 -3.79 4.91 -23.30
CA ASP A 2 -2.38 4.97 -22.92
C ASP A 2 -2.28 5.17 -21.41
N VAL A 3 -1.74 4.18 -20.70
CA VAL A 3 -1.41 4.33 -19.28
C VAL A 3 -0.17 5.21 -19.20
N LYS A 4 -0.23 6.24 -18.35
CA LYS A 4 0.89 7.15 -18.11
C LYS A 4 1.27 7.11 -16.65
N ILE A 5 2.58 7.10 -16.39
CA ILE A 5 3.13 7.39 -15.07
C ILE A 5 3.47 8.88 -15.03
N ILE A 6 2.99 9.58 -14.02
CA ILE A 6 3.21 11.02 -13.82
C ILE A 6 3.73 11.25 -12.41
N ASP A 7 4.38 12.38 -12.15
CA ASP A 7 4.76 12.79 -10.80
C ASP A 7 4.07 14.11 -10.44
N ARG A 8 3.46 14.15 -9.26
CA ARG A 8 2.76 15.32 -8.69
C ARG A 8 3.36 15.79 -7.37
N GLY A 9 4.59 15.36 -7.04
CA GLY A 9 5.32 15.73 -5.83
C GLY A 9 5.23 14.72 -4.69
N ARG A 10 4.65 13.54 -4.93
CA ARG A 10 4.67 12.40 -3.98
C ARG A 10 5.40 11.17 -4.54
N GLY A 11 6.01 11.33 -5.70
CA GLY A 11 6.63 10.26 -6.48
C GLY A 11 5.77 9.78 -7.65
N PRO A 12 6.32 8.89 -8.48
CA PRO A 12 5.69 8.43 -9.71
C PRO A 12 4.38 7.67 -9.43
N GLU A 13 3.30 8.05 -10.09
CA GLU A 13 1.96 7.52 -9.91
C GLU A 13 1.25 7.22 -11.23
N ILE A 14 0.34 6.25 -11.19
CA ILE A 14 -0.51 5.93 -12.33
C ILE A 14 -1.51 7.08 -12.54
N ALA A 15 -1.45 7.72 -13.70
CA ALA A 15 -2.30 8.85 -14.05
C ALA A 15 -3.79 8.52 -13.88
N GLY A 16 -4.54 9.43 -13.26
CA GLY A 16 -5.96 9.24 -12.94
C GLY A 16 -6.20 8.49 -11.63
N THR A 17 -5.15 8.07 -10.91
CA THR A 17 -5.27 7.40 -9.61
C THR A 17 -4.46 8.09 -8.53
N ARG A 18 -4.57 7.57 -7.29
CA ARG A 18 -3.66 7.93 -6.20
C ARG A 18 -2.58 6.89 -5.92
N ILE A 19 -2.46 5.87 -6.77
CA ILE A 19 -1.57 4.74 -6.59
C ILE A 19 -0.21 5.04 -7.20
N THR A 20 0.82 5.01 -6.35
CA THR A 20 2.22 5.21 -6.71
C THR A 20 2.85 3.90 -7.20
N VAL A 21 3.97 4.00 -7.91
CA VAL A 21 4.78 2.83 -8.26
C VAL A 21 5.32 2.12 -7.02
N TYR A 22 5.47 2.84 -5.90
CA TYR A 22 5.87 2.27 -4.62
C TYR A 22 4.78 1.35 -4.03
N ASP A 23 3.51 1.72 -4.17
CA ASP A 23 2.39 0.87 -3.75
C ASP A 23 2.39 -0.45 -4.54
N ILE A 24 2.66 -0.39 -5.85
CA ILE A 24 2.77 -1.59 -6.71
C ILE A 24 4.01 -2.42 -6.33
N TRP A 25 5.15 -1.77 -6.13
CA TRP A 25 6.40 -2.41 -5.76
C TRP A 25 6.28 -3.14 -4.43
N ASP A 26 5.59 -2.56 -3.44
CA ASP A 26 5.38 -3.18 -2.13
C ASP A 26 4.73 -4.56 -2.26
N TYR A 27 3.70 -4.73 -3.10
CA TYR A 27 3.14 -6.06 -3.34
C TYR A 27 4.03 -6.94 -4.21
N ALA A 28 4.60 -6.40 -5.29
CA ALA A 28 5.40 -7.17 -6.23
C ALA A 28 6.63 -7.82 -5.56
N ARG A 29 7.30 -7.09 -4.66
CA ARG A 29 8.47 -7.60 -3.92
C ARG A 29 8.14 -8.75 -2.95
N HIS A 30 6.88 -8.87 -2.54
CA HIS A 30 6.40 -10.00 -1.72
C HIS A 30 5.87 -11.16 -2.59
N GLY A 31 6.09 -11.13 -3.91
CA GLY A 31 5.74 -12.20 -4.84
C GLY A 31 4.27 -12.20 -5.27
N HIS A 32 3.52 -11.13 -4.99
CA HIS A 32 2.13 -11.05 -5.43
C HIS A 32 2.03 -10.92 -6.94
N HIS A 33 1.16 -11.74 -7.55
CA HIS A 33 0.93 -11.73 -8.99
C HIS A 33 0.20 -10.44 -9.44
N HIS A 34 0.49 -9.95 -10.65
CA HIS A 34 -0.05 -8.68 -11.14
C HIS A 34 -1.59 -8.61 -11.13
N THR A 35 -2.28 -9.73 -11.35
CA THR A 35 -3.76 -9.81 -11.30
C THR A 35 -4.31 -9.62 -9.89
N TYR A 36 -3.60 -10.12 -8.89
CA TYR A 36 -3.96 -9.91 -7.49
C TYR A 36 -3.80 -8.43 -7.11
N ILE A 37 -2.69 -7.82 -7.49
CA ILE A 37 -2.42 -6.39 -7.26
C ILE A 37 -3.49 -5.53 -7.95
N ALA A 38 -3.84 -5.86 -9.19
CA ALA A 38 -4.88 -5.19 -9.96
C ALA A 38 -6.24 -5.23 -9.24
N ALA A 39 -6.66 -6.41 -8.79
CA ALA A 39 -7.92 -6.58 -8.06
C ALA A 39 -7.91 -5.82 -6.73
N LEU A 40 -6.83 -5.93 -5.96
CA LEU A 40 -6.70 -5.32 -4.63
C LEU A 40 -6.73 -3.78 -4.68
N LEU A 41 -6.08 -3.20 -5.69
CA LEU A 41 -5.95 -1.74 -5.83
C LEU A 41 -7.01 -1.13 -6.77
N ASN A 42 -7.97 -1.95 -7.24
CA ASN A 42 -8.99 -1.56 -8.21
C ASN A 42 -8.38 -0.90 -9.47
N LEU A 43 -7.35 -1.56 -10.02
CA LEU A 43 -6.65 -1.17 -11.23
C LEU A 43 -6.92 -2.18 -12.35
N SER A 44 -6.74 -1.75 -13.60
CA SER A 44 -6.64 -2.68 -14.72
C SER A 44 -5.28 -3.38 -14.75
N SER A 45 -5.22 -4.58 -15.33
CA SER A 45 -3.94 -5.29 -15.55
C SER A 45 -2.94 -4.46 -16.36
N MET A 46 -3.41 -3.66 -17.32
CA MET A 46 -2.55 -2.75 -18.09
C MET A 46 -1.92 -1.67 -17.21
N GLN A 47 -2.65 -1.14 -16.23
CA GLN A 47 -2.12 -0.14 -15.30
C GLN A 47 -1.04 -0.72 -14.39
N VAL A 48 -1.25 -1.93 -13.86
CA VAL A 48 -0.25 -2.63 -13.06
C VAL A 48 0.99 -2.94 -13.90
N GLN A 49 0.80 -3.45 -15.13
CA GLN A 49 1.92 -3.75 -16.01
C GLN A 49 2.75 -2.50 -16.34
N ALA A 50 2.09 -1.39 -16.70
CA ALA A 50 2.80 -0.14 -16.99
C ALA A 50 3.59 0.39 -15.77
N ALA A 51 3.08 0.19 -14.55
CA ALA A 51 3.82 0.53 -13.34
C ALA A 51 5.01 -0.41 -13.11
N LEU A 52 4.86 -1.72 -13.33
CA LEU A 52 5.97 -2.68 -13.25
C LEU A 52 7.06 -2.39 -14.29
N ASP A 53 6.68 -2.06 -15.52
CA ASP A 53 7.61 -1.70 -16.60
C ASP A 53 8.38 -0.42 -16.25
N TYR A 54 7.69 0.58 -15.67
CA TYR A 54 8.33 1.79 -15.14
C TYR A 54 9.31 1.48 -14.02
N ILE A 55 8.92 0.62 -13.06
CA ILE A 55 9.81 0.21 -11.96
C ILE A 55 11.07 -0.45 -12.50
N GLU A 56 10.96 -1.35 -13.48
CA GLU A 56 12.14 -2.02 -14.03
C GLU A 56 13.03 -1.04 -14.83
N ALA A 57 12.44 -0.10 -15.56
CA ALA A 57 13.19 0.94 -16.27
C ALA A 57 13.90 1.94 -15.35
N HIS A 58 13.38 2.16 -14.13
CA HIS A 58 13.86 3.14 -13.15
C HIS A 58 14.30 2.48 -11.83
N LYS A 59 14.74 1.22 -11.89
CA LYS A 59 14.88 0.33 -10.73
C LYS A 59 15.71 0.92 -9.60
N ASP A 60 16.90 1.42 -9.90
CA ASP A 60 17.82 1.92 -8.87
C ASP A 60 17.24 3.13 -8.13
N GLU A 61 16.63 4.08 -8.85
CA GLU A 61 15.98 5.27 -8.30
C GLU A 61 14.75 4.88 -7.45
N VAL A 62 13.88 4.04 -8.01
CA VAL A 62 12.65 3.61 -7.32
C VAL A 62 12.97 2.84 -6.03
N LEU A 63 13.94 1.93 -6.06
CA LEU A 63 14.32 1.14 -4.88
C LEU A 63 14.98 2.01 -3.81
N ALA A 64 15.85 2.94 -4.21
CA ALA A 64 16.47 3.88 -3.27
C ALA A 64 15.41 4.74 -2.58
N ASP A 65 14.47 5.29 -3.34
CA ASP A 65 13.39 6.13 -2.84
C ASP A 65 12.44 5.37 -1.93
N TYR A 66 12.06 4.16 -2.35
CA TYR A 66 11.23 3.28 -1.56
C TYR A 66 11.91 2.90 -0.22
N GLN A 67 13.21 2.64 -0.22
CA GLN A 67 13.95 2.38 1.01
C GLN A 67 13.94 3.60 1.94
N ARG A 68 14.11 4.83 1.42
CA ARG A 68 13.98 6.07 2.20
C ARG A 68 12.59 6.24 2.81
N ILE A 69 11.54 5.87 2.07
CA ILE A 69 10.15 5.88 2.57
C ILE A 69 10.01 4.90 3.75
N LEU A 70 10.52 3.68 3.62
CA LEU A 70 10.47 2.67 4.68
C LEU A 70 11.26 3.10 5.93
N GLU A 71 12.40 3.76 5.76
CA GLU A 71 13.20 4.27 6.87
C GLU A 71 12.47 5.37 7.62
N ARG A 72 11.93 6.36 6.89
CA ARG A 72 11.13 7.44 7.48
C ARG A 72 9.90 6.91 8.21
N ALA A 73 9.27 5.84 7.71
CA ALA A 73 8.11 5.23 8.37
C ALA A 73 8.43 4.57 9.72
N LYS A 74 9.72 4.27 10.00
CA LYS A 74 10.17 3.74 11.29
C LYS A 74 10.45 4.85 12.31
N GLU A 75 10.60 6.09 11.87
CA GLU A 75 10.89 7.20 12.76
C GLU A 75 9.72 7.43 13.72
N PRO A 76 9.98 7.59 15.03
CA PRO A 76 8.94 7.88 15.99
C PRO A 76 8.34 9.26 15.71
N TYR A 77 7.05 9.41 15.99
CA TYR A 77 6.42 10.71 15.90
C TYR A 77 7.03 11.67 16.93
N PRO A 78 7.01 12.99 16.66
CA PRO A 78 7.32 14.00 17.67
C PRO A 78 6.51 13.76 18.97
N PRO A 79 7.04 14.11 20.16
CA PRO A 79 6.43 13.72 21.44
C PRO A 79 4.95 14.12 21.60
N ASP A 80 4.56 15.29 21.09
CA ASP A 80 3.19 15.79 21.15
C ASP A 80 2.23 15.00 20.23
N VAL A 81 2.73 14.57 19.07
CA VAL A 81 2.00 13.72 18.13
C VAL A 81 1.92 12.29 18.68
N GLN A 82 3.02 11.78 19.23
CA GLN A 82 3.08 10.44 19.84
C GLN A 82 2.07 10.32 20.98
N ALA A 83 1.98 11.31 21.87
CA ALA A 83 0.99 11.33 22.95
C ALA A 83 -0.46 11.31 22.43
N LYS A 84 -0.77 12.03 21.34
CA LYS A 84 -2.10 12.01 20.71
C LYS A 84 -2.40 10.64 20.10
N VAL A 85 -1.44 10.03 19.41
CA VAL A 85 -1.56 8.69 18.84
C VAL A 85 -1.83 7.67 19.94
N ASP A 86 -1.10 7.73 21.06
CA ASP A 86 -1.25 6.80 22.18
C ASP A 86 -2.58 6.98 22.90
N ALA A 87 -3.03 8.22 23.10
CA ALA A 87 -4.36 8.50 23.65
C ALA A 87 -5.49 7.94 22.78
N ILE A 88 -5.41 8.10 21.46
CA ILE A 88 -6.39 7.54 20.51
C ILE A 88 -6.34 6.01 20.55
N ARG A 89 -5.15 5.40 20.51
CA ARG A 89 -4.98 3.95 20.59
C ARG A 89 -5.56 3.38 21.87
N ALA A 90 -5.35 4.04 23.01
CA ALA A 90 -5.91 3.62 24.30
C ALA A 90 -7.45 3.71 24.29
N LYS A 91 -8.01 4.82 23.78
CA LYS A 91 -9.46 5.04 23.72
C LYS A 91 -10.19 3.98 22.90
N TYR A 92 -9.59 3.51 21.80
CA TYR A 92 -10.24 2.59 20.87
C TYR A 92 -9.71 1.16 20.91
N LYS A 93 -8.85 0.81 21.88
CA LYS A 93 -8.20 -0.51 21.96
C LYS A 93 -9.21 -1.66 21.91
N ASP A 94 -10.26 -1.58 22.71
CA ASP A 94 -11.26 -2.66 22.85
C ASP A 94 -12.16 -2.72 21.61
N LEU A 95 -12.61 -1.56 21.11
CA LEU A 95 -13.38 -1.48 19.86
C LEU A 95 -12.61 -2.07 18.66
N TRP A 96 -11.30 -1.84 18.60
CA TRP A 96 -10.44 -2.41 17.55
C TRP A 96 -10.20 -3.90 17.76
N ALA A 97 -10.15 -4.39 19.00
CA ALA A 97 -10.08 -5.83 19.28
C ALA A 97 -11.35 -6.54 18.78
N ASP A 98 -12.52 -5.99 19.09
CA ASP A 98 -13.81 -6.54 18.64
C ASP A 98 -13.96 -6.50 17.12
N ARG A 99 -13.56 -5.40 16.47
CA ARG A 99 -13.55 -5.30 15.01
C ARG A 99 -12.60 -6.29 14.35
N ARG A 100 -11.41 -6.51 14.92
CA ARG A 100 -10.46 -7.52 14.39
C ARG A 100 -11.01 -8.92 14.52
N LYS A 101 -11.62 -9.25 15.65
CA LYS A 101 -12.27 -10.56 15.86
C LYS A 101 -13.38 -10.78 14.83
N LYS A 102 -14.25 -9.79 14.63
CA LYS A 102 -15.32 -9.87 13.64
C LYS A 102 -14.81 -9.99 12.20
N ALA A 103 -13.79 -9.23 11.83
CA ALA A 103 -13.17 -9.34 10.50
C ALA A 103 -12.50 -10.72 10.28
N GLN A 104 -11.90 -11.30 11.32
CA GLN A 104 -11.35 -12.66 11.28
C GLN A 104 -12.47 -13.69 11.10
N GLU A 105 -13.57 -13.54 11.81
CA GLU A 105 -14.76 -14.39 11.69
C GLU A 105 -15.38 -14.29 10.28
N ASP A 106 -15.52 -13.08 9.74
CA ASP A 106 -16.03 -12.85 8.39
C ASP A 106 -15.08 -13.44 7.32
N ALA A 107 -13.77 -13.26 7.47
CA ALA A 107 -12.77 -13.85 6.57
C ALA A 107 -12.80 -15.38 6.60
N ASN A 108 -12.91 -15.98 7.79
CA ASN A 108 -13.03 -17.43 7.95
C ASN A 108 -14.37 -17.95 7.40
N ALA A 109 -15.46 -17.18 7.51
CA ALA A 109 -16.76 -17.55 6.97
C ALA A 109 -16.78 -17.54 5.43
N CYS A 110 -16.00 -16.67 4.79
CA CYS A 110 -15.83 -16.67 3.33
C CYS A 110 -15.00 -17.85 2.79
N ASP A 111 -14.17 -18.49 3.63
CA ASP A 111 -13.27 -19.58 3.23
C ASP A 111 -13.89 -20.99 3.36
N HIS A 112 -15.11 -21.11 3.91
CA HIS A 112 -15.82 -22.37 4.11
C HIS A 112 -16.90 -22.69 3.06
N GLY A 113 -16.96 -21.95 1.94
CA GLY A 113 -17.83 -22.24 0.80
C GLY A 113 -17.10 -22.98 -0.32
N GLY A 114 -16.74 -24.25 -0.08
CA GLY A 114 -16.17 -25.18 -1.07
C GLY A 114 -17.19 -26.19 -1.58
#